data_AF-A0A8J6SNL4-F1
#
_entry.id   AF-A0A8J6SNL4-F1
#
_cell.length_a   1.000
_cell.length_b   1.000
_cell.length_c   1.000
_cell.angle_alpha   90.00
_cell.angle_beta   90.00
_cell.angle_gamma   90.00
#
_symmetry.space_group_name_H-M   'P 1'
#
loop_
_entity.id
_entity.type
_entity.pdbx_description
1 polymer ?
#
loop_
_entity_poly.entity_id
_entity_poly.type
_entity_poly.pdbx_seq_one_letter_code
_entity_poly.pdbx_strand_id
1 'polypeptide(L)' 'MHLETLNGQPASILGLAGGQGMDTSCAAVAFEAGVNYFFFYDLSHENLLNGFKPIVATHREQVSS' A
#
# COMPACT_ATOMS: atom_id res chain seq x y z
N MET A 1 15.06 -8.15 9.06
CA MET A 1 14.92 -7.10 8.03
C MET A 1 14.06 -6.01 8.66
N HIS A 2 14.53 -4.77 8.73
CA HIS A 2 13.75 -3.64 9.24
C HIS A 2 13.30 -2.83 8.04
N LEU A 3 11.99 -2.74 7.83
CA LEU A 3 11.38 -2.01 6.73
C LEU A 3 10.80 -0.74 7.33
N GLU A 4 11.19 0.40 6.77
CA GLU A 4 10.73 1.71 7.18
C GLU A 4 10.13 2.44 5.98
N THR A 5 9.21 3.35 6.26
CA THR A 5 8.71 4.34 5.31
C THR A 5 9.77 5.42 5.07
N LEU A 6 9.56 6.32 4.10
CA LEU A 6 10.56 7.38 3.83
C LEU A 6 10.77 8.35 4.98
N ASN A 7 9.78 8.54 5.86
CA ASN A 7 9.91 9.35 7.07
C ASN A 7 10.41 8.56 8.30
N GLY A 8 10.95 7.35 8.11
CA GLY A 8 11.54 6.55 9.17
C GLY A 8 10.53 5.90 10.13
N GLN A 9 9.25 5.82 9.75
CA GLN A 9 8.28 5.05 10.53
C GLN A 9 8.38 3.56 10.18
N PRO A 10 8.23 2.65 11.16
CA PRO A 10 8.20 1.22 10.87
C PRO A 10 7.08 0.87 9.90
N ALA A 11 7.37 -0.01 8.95
CA ALA A 11 6.33 -0.63 8.14
C ALA A 11 5.47 -1.56 9.02
N SER A 12 4.18 -1.63 8.72
CA SER A 12 3.24 -2.53 9.37
C SER A 12 3.68 -3.98 9.19
N ILE A 13 3.52 -4.80 10.23
CA ILE A 13 3.86 -6.24 10.20
C ILE A 13 3.05 -6.99 9.13
N LEU A 14 1.82 -6.50 8.87
CA LEU A 14 0.96 -6.97 7.79
C LEU A 14 1.00 -5.96 6.63
N GLY A 15 1.11 -6.47 5.40
CA GLY A 15 1.03 -5.68 4.18
C GLY A 15 -0.14 -6.12 3.30
N LEU A 16 -0.56 -5.25 2.39
CA LEU A 16 -1.56 -5.57 1.38
C LEU A 16 -0.88 -5.95 0.05
N ALA A 17 -1.10 -7.19 -0.38
CA ALA A 17 -0.67 -7.69 -1.68
C ALA A 17 -1.66 -7.32 -2.77
N GLY A 18 -1.18 -7.04 -3.97
CA GLY A 18 -2.02 -6.99 -5.17
C GLY A 18 -2.58 -8.38 -5.46
N GLY A 19 -3.91 -8.52 -5.40
CA GLY A 19 -4.61 -9.74 -5.77
C GLY A 19 -5.38 -9.60 -7.08
N GLN A 20 -5.46 -10.67 -7.87
CA GLN A 20 -6.35 -10.72 -9.03
C GLN A 20 -7.81 -10.64 -8.56
N GLY A 21 -8.60 -9.74 -9.16
CA GLY A 21 -9.99 -9.52 -8.76
C GLY A 21 -10.19 -8.78 -7.43
N MET A 22 -9.12 -8.23 -6.83
CA MET A 22 -9.24 -7.36 -5.65
C MET A 22 -10.08 -6.13 -5.99
N ASP A 23 -10.90 -5.66 -5.05
CA ASP A 23 -11.62 -4.40 -5.21
C ASP A 23 -10.68 -3.20 -5.04
N THR A 24 -10.89 -2.14 -5.83
CA THR A 24 -10.07 -0.92 -5.80
C THR A 24 -10.07 -0.22 -4.44
N SER A 25 -11.13 -0.41 -3.64
CA SER A 25 -11.24 0.16 -2.28
C SER A 25 -10.33 -0.50 -1.25
N CYS A 26 -9.81 -1.71 -1.50
CA CYS A 26 -9.01 -2.44 -0.51
C CYS A 26 -7.75 -1.67 -0.09
N ALA A 27 -7.14 -0.90 -0.98
CA ALA A 27 -5.99 -0.07 -0.66
C ALA A 27 -6.34 1.01 0.39
N ALA A 28 -7.46 1.71 0.20
CA ALA A 28 -7.94 2.74 1.12
C ALA A 28 -8.30 2.12 2.48
N VAL A 29 -9.07 1.03 2.47
CA VAL A 29 -9.46 0.33 3.69
C VAL A 29 -8.25 -0.15 4.49
N ALA A 30 -7.24 -0.72 3.81
CA ALA A 30 -6.02 -1.17 4.47
C ALA A 30 -5.26 0.02 5.09
N PHE A 31 -5.12 1.13 4.36
CA PHE A 31 -4.45 2.32 4.85
C PHE A 31 -5.16 2.94 6.07
N GLU A 32 -6.49 3.07 6.01
CA GLU A 32 -7.32 3.54 7.12
C GLU A 32 -7.24 2.61 8.34
N ALA A 33 -7.03 1.31 8.12
CA ALA A 33 -6.78 0.33 9.18
C ALA A 33 -5.34 0.34 9.72
N GLY A 34 -4.46 1.22 9.22
CA GLY A 34 -3.08 1.37 9.67
C GLY A 34 -2.06 0.47 8.96
N VAL A 35 -2.42 -0.13 7.82
CA VAL A 35 -1.44 -0.79 6.93
C VAL A 35 -0.72 0.27 6.11
N ASN A 36 0.60 0.34 6.23
CA ASN A 36 1.43 1.24 5.43
C ASN A 36 2.39 0.50 4.49
N TYR A 37 2.23 -0.81 4.32
CA TYR A 37 3.05 -1.65 3.45
C TYR A 37 2.21 -2.27 2.34
N PHE A 38 2.48 -1.92 1.08
CA PHE A 38 1.70 -2.32 -0.09
C PHE A 38 2.60 -2.92 -1.16
N PHE A 39 2.33 -4.11 -1.68
CA PHE A 39 3.24 -4.75 -2.65
C PHE A 39 2.51 -5.37 -3.83
N PHE A 40 3.13 -5.31 -5.01
CA PHE A 40 2.63 -5.88 -6.27
C PHE A 40 3.81 -6.34 -7.12
N TYR A 41 3.65 -7.46 -7.83
CA TYR A 41 4.74 -8.04 -8.62
C TYR A 41 4.95 -7.34 -9.96
N ASP A 42 3.88 -6.77 -10.51
CA ASP A 42 3.88 -6.10 -11.80
C ASP A 42 2.69 -5.13 -11.90
N LEU A 43 2.62 -4.43 -13.04
CA LEU A 43 1.60 -3.42 -13.29
C LEU A 43 0.22 -4.00 -13.67
N SER A 44 0.05 -5.32 -13.76
CA SER A 44 -1.24 -5.95 -14.04
C SER A 44 -2.20 -5.92 -12.84
N HIS A 45 -1.71 -5.57 -11.66
CA HIS A 45 -2.50 -5.45 -10.43
C HIS A 45 -3.23 -4.09 -10.37
N GLU A 46 -3.97 -3.77 -11.43
CA GLU A 46 -4.53 -2.43 -11.68
C GLU A 46 -5.42 -1.92 -10.57
N ASN A 47 -6.24 -2.79 -9.96
CA ASN A 47 -7.17 -2.37 -8.88
C ASN A 47 -6.41 -1.92 -7.63
N LEU A 48 -5.33 -2.61 -7.25
CA LEU A 48 -4.46 -2.14 -6.17
C LEU A 48 -3.80 -0.82 -6.55
N LEU A 49 -3.22 -0.73 -7.76
CA LEU A 49 -2.54 0.48 -8.21
C LEU A 49 -3.49 1.68 -8.26
N ASN A 50 -4.72 1.49 -8.73
CA ASN A 50 -5.72 2.54 -8.83
C ASN A 50 -6.19 3.01 -7.45
N GLY A 51 -6.33 2.10 -6.48
CA GLY A 51 -6.64 2.45 -5.09
C GLY A 51 -5.45 3.09 -4.35
N PHE A 52 -4.22 2.69 -4.70
CA PHE A 52 -3.00 3.13 -4.02
C PHE A 52 -2.49 4.50 -4.50
N LYS A 53 -2.66 4.83 -5.78
CA LYS A 53 -2.30 6.14 -6.37
C LYS A 53 -2.71 7.35 -5.50
N PRO A 54 -3.97 7.50 -5.06
CA PRO A 54 -4.36 8.64 -4.23
C PRO A 54 -3.65 8.66 -2.87
N ILE A 55 -3.43 7.49 -2.26
CA ILE A 55 -2.69 7.38 -0.98
C ILE A 55 -1.26 7.87 -1.18
N VAL A 56 -0.58 7.41 -2.24
CA VAL A 56 0.79 7.87 -2.55
C VAL A 56 0.82 9.36 -2.82
N ALA A 57 -0.16 9.91 -3.55
CA ALA A 57 -0.21 11.33 -3.87
C ALA A 57 -0.29 12.24 -2.62
N THR A 58 -0.96 11.77 -1.55
CA THR A 58 -1.20 12.57 -0.34
C THR A 58 -0.31 12.17 0.85
N HIS A 59 0.13 10.90 0.92
CA HIS A 59 0.80 10.30 2.07
C HIS A 59 2.10 9.55 1.69
N ARG A 60 2.76 9.93 0.59
CA ARG A 60 3.97 9.25 0.06
C ARG A 60 4.99 8.89 1.14
N GLU A 61 5.26 9.80 2.07
CA GLU A 61 6.29 9.61 3.09
C GLU A 61 5.91 8.59 4.17
N GLN A 62 4.61 8.33 4.33
CA GLN A 62 4.04 7.47 5.35
C GLN A 62 3.79 6.04 4.85
N VAL A 63 4.08 5.73 3.58
CA VAL A 63 3.85 4.42 2.98
C VAL A 63 5.14 3.83 2.41
N SER A 64 5.22 2.51 2.47
CA SER A 64 6.24 1.67 1.88
C SER A 64 5.60 0.77 0.82
N SER A 65 6.24 0.64 -0.34
CA SER A 65 5.76 -0.19 -1.43
C SER A 65 6.88 -0.75 -2.30
#